data_AF-A0A968PR74-F1
#
_entry.id   AF-A0A968PR74-F1
#
_cell.length_a   1.000
_cell.length_b   1.000
_cell.length_c   1.000
_cell.angle_alpha   90.00
_cell.angle_beta   90.00
_cell.angle_gamma   90.00
#
_symmetry.space_group_name_H-M   'P 1'
#
loop_
_entity.id
_entity.type
_entity.pdbx_description
1 polymer ?
#
loop_
_entity_poly.entity_id
_entity_poly.type
_entity_poly.pdbx_seq_one_letter_code
_entity_poly.pdbx_strand_id
1 'polypeptide(L)'
;MPAPLSTDIRQRIITAYDAKEGSQRQLAARFKVSPSFVRDLMRHYRQTGSVEPKPHGGGAVAKIGKEQLPMIEVLVTAQPDALLEELCERFAEQTQVEVRVSTMQRAVCKLKFSVKKKH
;
A
#
# COMPACT_ATOMS: atom_id res chain seq x y z
N MET A 1 -8.19 6.82 -7.49
CA MET A 1 -7.18 7.69 -6.84
C MET A 1 -6.45 8.44 -7.93
N PRO A 2 -6.31 9.77 -7.88
CA PRO A 2 -5.60 10.52 -8.91
C PRO A 2 -4.12 10.13 -8.91
N ALA A 3 -3.56 9.88 -10.11
CA ALA A 3 -2.15 9.56 -10.27
C ALA A 3 -1.27 10.71 -9.76
N PRO A 4 -0.13 10.43 -9.11
CA PRO A 4 0.82 11.47 -8.75
C PRO A 4 1.24 12.23 -10.01
N LEU A 5 1.30 13.56 -9.91
CA LEU A 5 1.77 14.43 -11.00
C LEU A 5 3.15 13.93 -11.49
N SER A 6 3.30 13.78 -12.81
CA SER A 6 4.49 13.20 -13.46
C SER A 6 5.79 13.72 -12.86
N THR A 7 6.75 12.81 -12.64
CA THR A 7 8.08 13.11 -12.07
C THR A 7 8.80 14.22 -12.84
N ASP A 8 8.57 14.34 -14.15
CA ASP A 8 9.11 15.42 -14.99
C ASP A 8 8.70 16.83 -14.50
N ILE A 9 7.42 17.02 -14.13
CA ILE A 9 6.96 18.34 -13.64
C ILE A 9 7.62 18.68 -12.30
N ARG A 10 7.78 17.69 -11.42
CA ARG A 10 8.46 17.86 -10.12
C ARG A 10 9.92 18.26 -10.31
N GLN A 11 10.62 17.58 -11.22
CA GLN A 11 12.01 17.88 -11.55
C GLN A 11 12.15 19.31 -12.09
N ARG A 12 11.31 19.71 -13.04
CA ARG A 12 11.33 21.06 -13.64
C ARG A 12 11.06 22.16 -12.62
N ILE A 13 10.16 21.93 -11.66
CA ILE A 13 9.89 22.89 -10.57
C ILE A 13 11.13 23.08 -9.69
N ILE A 14 11.83 21.99 -9.35
CA ILE A 14 13.05 22.04 -8.54
C ILE A 14 14.19 22.73 -9.30
N THR A 15 14.40 22.40 -10.57
CA THR A 15 15.41 23.06 -11.39
C THR A 15 15.17 24.57 -11.50
N ALA A 16 13.92 25.00 -11.72
CA ALA A 16 13.57 26.41 -11.77
C ALA A 16 13.73 27.13 -10.40
N TYR A 17 13.53 26.39 -9.30
CA TYR A 17 13.80 26.90 -7.96
C TYR A 17 15.29 27.06 -7.69
N ASP A 18 16.11 26.08 -8.05
CA ASP A 18 17.58 26.12 -7.89
C ASP A 18 18.20 27.22 -8.76
N ALA A 19 17.65 27.45 -9.96
CA ALA A 19 18.02 28.56 -10.84
C ALA A 19 17.51 29.93 -10.37
N LYS A 20 16.81 30.02 -9.22
CA LYS A 20 16.23 31.25 -8.65
C LYS A 20 15.32 32.01 -9.63
N GLU A 21 14.60 31.29 -10.49
CA GLU A 21 13.75 31.87 -11.55
C GLU A 21 12.50 32.58 -10.99
N GLY A 22 12.24 32.48 -9.69
CA GLY A 22 11.20 33.25 -9.02
C GLY A 22 10.80 32.70 -7.65
N SER A 23 9.81 33.35 -7.04
CA SER A 23 9.18 32.91 -5.80
C SER A 23 8.35 31.64 -6.00
N GLN A 24 8.06 30.92 -4.90
CA GLN A 24 7.23 29.71 -4.94
C GLN A 24 5.86 29.93 -5.59
N ARG A 25 5.27 31.11 -5.43
CA ARG A 25 3.99 31.49 -6.05
C ARG A 25 4.11 31.67 -7.56
N GLN A 26 5.20 32.28 -8.03
CA GLN A 26 5.47 32.44 -9.47
C GLN A 26 5.73 31.09 -10.14
N LEU A 27 6.48 30.21 -9.48
CA LEU A 27 6.69 28.84 -9.96
C LEU A 27 5.36 28.06 -10.01
N ALA A 28 4.51 28.18 -8.99
CA ALA A 28 3.20 27.54 -8.98
C ALA A 28 2.32 27.99 -10.18
N ALA A 29 2.28 29.29 -10.45
CA ALA A 29 1.56 29.84 -11.59
C ALA A 29 2.12 29.36 -12.94
N ARG A 30 3.45 29.37 -13.11
CA ARG A 30 4.12 28.93 -14.34
C ARG A 30 3.85 27.47 -14.66
N PHE A 31 3.93 26.60 -13.65
CA PHE A 31 3.72 25.17 -13.82
C PHE A 31 2.25 24.75 -13.67
N LYS A 32 1.32 25.71 -13.50
CA LYS A 32 -0.13 25.49 -13.33
C LYS A 32 -0.45 24.48 -12.21
N VAL A 33 0.28 24.57 -11.11
CA VAL A 33 0.11 23.73 -9.92
C VAL A 33 -0.28 24.59 -8.71
N SER A 34 -0.76 23.95 -7.65
CA SER A 34 -1.10 24.67 -6.43
C SER A 34 0.15 25.17 -5.68
N PRO A 35 0.10 26.35 -5.03
CA PRO A 35 1.21 26.84 -4.20
C PRO A 35 1.58 25.87 -3.06
N SER A 36 0.59 25.16 -2.52
CA SER A 36 0.81 24.13 -1.51
C SER A 36 1.63 22.96 -2.05
N PHE A 37 1.38 22.51 -3.28
CA PHE A 37 2.17 21.45 -3.91
C PHE A 37 3.64 21.86 -4.06
N VAL A 38 3.92 23.08 -4.52
CA VAL A 38 5.28 23.60 -4.67
C VAL A 38 6.00 23.67 -3.33
N ARG A 39 5.32 24.20 -2.29
CA ARG A 39 5.85 24.25 -0.93
C ARG A 39 6.18 22.86 -0.38
N ASP A 40 5.28 21.90 -0.56
CA ASP A 40 5.44 20.54 -0.02
C ASP A 40 6.51 19.76 -0.80
N LEU A 41 6.62 19.98 -2.11
CA LEU A 41 7.70 19.45 -2.95
C LEU A 41 9.07 19.99 -2.52
N MET A 42 9.20 21.29 -2.29
CA MET A 42 10.45 21.89 -1.81
C MET A 42 10.82 21.39 -0.42
N ARG A 43 9.85 21.23 0.47
CA ARG A 43 10.09 20.65 1.80
C ARG A 43 10.63 19.22 1.67
N HIS A 44 10.02 18.41 0.82
CA HIS A 44 10.46 17.04 0.57
C HIS A 44 11.88 17.00 -0.02
N TYR A 45 12.15 17.83 -1.03
CA TYR A 45 13.47 17.92 -1.66
C TYR A 45 14.56 18.33 -0.66
N ARG A 46 14.30 19.33 0.20
CA ARG A 46 15.26 19.74 1.25
C ARG A 46 15.51 18.64 2.30
N GLN A 47 14.52 17.80 2.58
CA GLN A 47 14.64 16.74 3.59
C GLN A 47 15.31 15.47 3.04
N THR A 48 15.11 15.16 1.76
CA THR A 48 15.46 13.85 1.20
C THR A 48 16.43 13.91 0.02
N GLY A 49 16.63 15.10 -0.56
CA GLY A 49 17.36 15.26 -1.83
C GLY A 49 16.63 14.70 -3.05
N SER A 50 15.43 14.12 -2.88
CA SER A 50 14.68 13.45 -3.95
C SER A 50 13.48 14.26 -4.41
N VAL A 51 13.16 14.13 -5.70
CA VAL A 51 11.94 14.66 -6.33
C VAL A 51 10.85 13.60 -6.47
N GLU A 52 11.18 12.35 -6.17
CA GLU A 52 10.27 11.22 -6.35
C GLU A 52 9.05 11.34 -5.43
N PRO A 53 7.87 10.87 -5.86
CA PRO A 53 6.73 10.75 -4.97
C PRO A 53 7.09 9.79 -3.83
N LYS A 54 6.63 10.14 -2.62
CA LYS A 54 6.65 9.16 -1.52
C LYS A 54 5.94 7.90 -2.00
N PRO A 55 6.49 6.70 -1.70
CA PRO A 55 5.78 5.47 -1.99
C PRO A 55 4.40 5.57 -1.36
N HIS A 56 3.37 5.13 -2.10
CA HIS A 56 2.04 5.04 -1.51
C HIS A 56 2.18 4.25 -0.21
N GLY A 57 1.82 4.87 0.90
CA GLY A 57 1.79 4.20 2.19
C GLY A 57 0.87 3.00 2.03
N GLY A 58 1.46 1.81 1.89
CA GLY A 58 0.71 0.58 1.79
C GLY A 58 -0.26 0.54 2.96
N GLY A 59 -1.48 0.05 2.73
CA GLY A 59 -2.44 -0.14 3.80
C GLY A 59 -1.84 -0.95 4.96
N ALA A 60 -2.54 -0.96 6.10
CA ALA A 60 -2.10 -1.66 7.31
C ALA A 60 -1.51 -3.04 7.01
N VAL A 61 -0.36 -3.35 7.64
CA VAL A 61 0.30 -4.65 7.51
C VAL A 61 -0.72 -5.75 7.81
N ALA A 62 -0.90 -6.67 6.87
CA ALA A 62 -1.86 -7.75 7.05
C ALA A 62 -1.46 -8.61 8.26
N LYS A 63 -2.40 -8.89 9.16
CA LYS A 63 -2.17 -9.78 10.32
C LYS A 63 -1.70 -11.17 9.91
N ILE A 64 -2.09 -11.62 8.71
CA ILE A 64 -1.60 -12.84 8.07
C ILE A 64 -0.48 -12.44 7.13
N GLY A 65 0.75 -12.65 7.57
CA GLY A 65 1.97 -12.41 6.80
C GLY A 65 2.19 -13.46 5.70
N LYS A 66 3.17 -13.23 4.82
CA LYS A 66 3.54 -14.21 3.77
C LYS A 66 4.04 -15.54 4.35
N GLU A 67 4.66 -15.49 5.52
CA GLU A 67 5.21 -16.66 6.23
C GLU A 67 4.13 -17.58 6.77
N GLN A 68 2.95 -17.04 7.07
CA GLN A 68 1.81 -17.77 7.61
C GLN A 68 0.89 -18.34 6.51
N LEU A 69 1.09 -17.94 5.24
CA LEU A 69 0.29 -18.41 4.11
C LEU A 69 0.44 -19.91 3.83
N PRO A 70 1.65 -20.51 3.84
CA PRO A 70 1.81 -21.96 3.65
C PRO A 70 1.11 -22.76 4.75
N MET A 71 1.08 -22.25 5.98
CA MET A 71 0.40 -22.92 7.10
C MET A 71 -1.11 -22.95 6.89
N ILE A 72 -1.70 -21.85 6.40
CA ILE A 72 -3.12 -21.80 6.04
C ILE A 72 -3.42 -22.75 4.88
N GLU A 73 -2.52 -22.87 3.90
CA GLU A 73 -2.65 -23.84 2.81
C GLU A 73 -2.67 -25.28 3.31
N VAL A 74 -1.80 -25.65 4.24
CA VAL A 74 -1.82 -26.98 4.89
C VAL A 74 -3.13 -27.21 5.65
N LEU A 75 -3.62 -26.22 6.39
CA LEU A 75 -4.90 -26.33 7.13
C LEU A 75 -6.10 -26.50 6.20
N VAL A 76 -6.15 -25.74 5.10
CA VAL A 76 -7.23 -25.80 4.10
C VAL A 76 -7.18 -27.10 3.31
N THR A 77 -5.99 -27.59 2.93
CA THR A 77 -5.85 -28.86 2.20
C THR A 77 -6.15 -30.07 3.06
N ALA A 78 -5.83 -30.02 4.35
CA ALA A 78 -6.17 -31.08 5.29
C ALA A 78 -7.69 -31.22 5.48
N GLN A 79 -8.44 -30.13 5.39
CA GLN A 79 -9.90 -30.15 5.55
C GLN A 79 -10.58 -29.10 4.65
N PRO A 80 -10.85 -29.44 3.38
CA PRO A 80 -11.39 -28.48 2.41
C PRO A 80 -12.83 -28.05 2.69
N ASP A 81 -13.57 -28.80 3.52
CA ASP A 81 -14.95 -28.53 3.91
C ASP A 81 -15.05 -27.77 5.26
N ALA A 82 -13.93 -27.37 5.87
CA ALA A 82 -13.93 -26.63 7.14
C ALA A 82 -14.54 -25.24 6.98
N LEU A 83 -15.30 -24.81 8.00
CA LEU A 83 -15.85 -23.47 8.06
C LEU A 83 -14.72 -22.44 8.27
N LEU A 84 -14.89 -21.22 7.75
CA LEU A 84 -13.88 -20.16 7.92
C LEU A 84 -13.63 -19.81 9.39
N GLU A 85 -14.62 -20.00 10.26
CA GLU A 85 -14.50 -19.80 11.72
C GLU A 85 -13.58 -20.86 12.34
N GLU A 86 -13.76 -22.12 12.00
CA GLU A 86 -12.90 -23.24 12.44
C GLU A 86 -11.45 -23.04 11.96
N LEU A 87 -11.26 -22.53 10.74
CA LEU A 87 -9.93 -22.17 10.24
C LEU A 87 -9.30 -21.03 11.05
N CYS A 88 -10.08 -20.04 11.51
CA CYS A 88 -9.57 -18.97 12.36
C CYS A 88 -9.13 -19.50 13.73
N GLU A 89 -9.93 -20.38 14.35
CA GLU A 89 -9.62 -20.99 15.65
C GLU A 89 -8.33 -21.81 15.57
N ARG A 90 -8.21 -22.73 14.61
CA ARG A 90 -7.00 -23.53 14.42
C ARG A 90 -5.77 -22.70 14.09
N PHE A 91 -5.96 -21.63 13.31
CA PHE A 91 -4.88 -20.70 13.03
C PHE A 91 -4.41 -19.99 14.31
N ALA A 92 -5.35 -19.57 15.17
CA ALA A 92 -5.04 -18.95 16.45
C ALA A 92 -4.35 -19.93 17.41
N GLU A 93 -4.77 -21.21 17.45
CA GLU A 93 -4.11 -22.24 18.24
C GLU A 93 -2.62 -22.42 17.86
N GLN A 94 -2.33 -22.45 16.56
CA GLN A 94 -0.98 -22.69 16.05
C GLN A 94 -0.07 -21.46 16.07
N THR A 95 -0.61 -20.27 15.81
CA THR A 95 0.20 -19.03 15.69
C THR A 95 0.04 -18.07 16.87
N GLN A 96 -0.89 -18.31 17.79
CA GLN A 96 -1.28 -17.38 18.85
C GLN A 96 -1.76 -16.02 18.30
N VAL A 97 -2.12 -15.95 17.01
CA VAL A 97 -2.60 -14.73 16.35
C VAL A 97 -4.10 -14.85 16.06
N GLU A 98 -4.89 -14.06 16.79
CA GLU A 98 -6.32 -13.95 16.52
C GLU A 98 -6.60 -13.14 15.25
N VAL A 99 -7.25 -13.81 14.30
CA VAL A 99 -7.70 -13.24 13.02
C VAL A 99 -9.21 -13.34 12.92
N ARG A 100 -9.82 -12.30 12.35
CA ARG A 100 -11.25 -12.31 12.01
C ARG A 100 -11.47 -13.16 10.75
N VAL A 101 -12.67 -13.70 10.60
CA VAL A 101 -13.13 -14.44 9.41
C VAL A 101 -12.82 -13.70 8.10
N SER A 102 -13.02 -12.37 8.06
CA SER A 102 -12.72 -11.56 6.88
C SER A 102 -11.23 -11.52 6.51
N THR A 103 -10.34 -11.61 7.50
CA THR A 103 -8.88 -11.70 7.29
C THR A 103 -8.51 -13.09 6.78
N MET A 104 -9.11 -14.14 7.34
CA MET A 104 -8.91 -15.52 6.88
C MET A 104 -9.41 -15.71 5.44
N GLN A 105 -10.60 -15.21 5.13
CA GLN A 105 -11.15 -15.26 3.77
C GLN A 105 -10.23 -14.58 2.75
N ARG A 106 -9.68 -13.40 3.08
CA ARG A 106 -8.70 -12.71 2.21
C ARG A 106 -7.43 -13.53 2.02
N ALA A 107 -6.94 -14.20 3.06
CA ALA A 107 -5.77 -15.07 2.97
C ALA A 107 -6.03 -16.30 2.07
N VAL A 108 -7.17 -16.96 2.25
CA VAL A 108 -7.61 -18.10 1.42
C VAL A 108 -7.80 -17.68 -0.05
N CYS A 109 -8.43 -16.53 -0.30
CA CYS A 109 -8.54 -15.99 -1.66
C CYS A 109 -7.17 -15.68 -2.28
N LYS A 110 -6.21 -15.20 -1.49
CA LYS A 110 -4.84 -14.91 -1.95
C LYS A 110 -4.08 -16.18 -2.34
N LEU A 111 -4.38 -17.29 -1.68
CA LEU A 111 -3.88 -18.64 -1.99
C LEU A 111 -4.58 -19.28 -3.21
N LYS A 112 -5.56 -18.59 -3.83
CA LYS A 112 -6.35 -19.09 -4.97
C LYS A 112 -7.10 -20.40 -4.71
N PHE A 113 -7.36 -20.77 -3.46
CA PHE A 113 -8.29 -21.85 -3.14
C PHE A 113 -9.71 -21.38 -3.51
N SER A 114 -10.16 -21.72 -4.72
CA SER A 114 -11.55 -21.50 -5.10
C SER A 114 -12.40 -22.50 -4.34
N VAL A 115 -13.28 -22.01 -3.46
CA VAL A 115 -14.29 -22.85 -2.81
C VAL A 115 -15.10 -23.55 -3.90
N LYS A 116 -15.04 -24.88 -3.94
CA LYS A 116 -15.86 -25.66 -4.86
C LYS A 116 -17.28 -25.61 -4.31
N LYS A 117 -18.16 -24.78 -4.89
CA LYS A 117 -19.59 -24.79 -4.58
C LYS A 117 -20.13 -26.21 -4.83
N LYS A 118 -20.59 -26.89 -3.77
CA LYS A 118 -21.63 -27.91 -3.89
C LYS A 118 -22.91 -27.28 -3.35
N HIS A 119 -23.84 -27.00 -4.25
CA HIS A 119 -25.23 -26.77 -3.93
C HIS A 119 -26.01 -28.02 -4.32
#